data_AF-A0A094P778-F1
#
_entry.id   AF-A0A094P778-F1
#
_cell.length_a   1.000
_cell.length_b   1.000
_cell.length_c   1.000
_cell.angle_alpha   90.00
_cell.angle_beta   90.00
_cell.angle_gamma   90.00
#
_symmetry.space_group_name_H-M   'P 1'
#
loop_
_entity.id
_entity.type
_entity.pdbx_description
1 polymer ?
#
loop_
_entity_poly.entity_id
_entity_poly.type
_entity_poly.pdbx_seq_one_letter_code
_entity_poly.pdbx_strand_id
1 'polypeptide(L)'
;MTYHEPDRITMFGAEWCGDCRRSKKLLDTLGVDYDYIDLEAVEDAASEAEAIAGRKNIPVIAFPDGTHQVEPSDPDLHAKLTALGAI
;
A
#
# COMPACT_ATOMS: atom_id res chain seq x y z
N MET A 1 9.94 9.61 19.56
CA MET A 1 9.83 8.35 18.81
C MET A 1 9.25 8.74 17.47
N THR A 2 10.10 8.98 16.47
CA THR A 2 9.69 9.47 15.15
C THR A 2 9.31 8.26 14.31
N TYR A 3 8.02 8.07 14.06
CA TYR A 3 7.56 7.18 13.00
C TYR A 3 7.93 7.88 11.69
N HIS A 4 8.84 7.28 10.91
CA HIS A 4 9.21 7.82 9.61
C HIS A 4 8.01 7.62 8.69
N GLU A 5 7.32 8.70 8.34
CA GLU A 5 6.32 8.66 7.27
C GLU A 5 7.06 8.24 6.00
N PRO A 6 6.54 7.26 5.24
CA PRO A 6 7.27 6.73 4.11
C PRO A 6 7.47 7.84 3.07
N ASP A 7 8.69 8.05 2.58
CA ASP A 7 8.96 9.10 1.58
C ASP A 7 8.22 8.84 0.25
N ARG A 8 7.74 7.60 0.05
CA ARG A 8 7.08 7.10 -1.16
C ARG A 8 5.89 6.21 -0.80
N ILE A 9 5.02 5.95 -1.77
CA ILE A 9 3.88 5.04 -1.59
C ILE A 9 4.42 3.64 -1.31
N THR A 10 3.94 2.98 -0.26
CA THR A 10 4.34 1.62 0.10
C THR A 10 3.11 0.71 0.09
N MET A 11 3.19 -0.37 -0.66
CA MET A 11 2.14 -1.39 -0.75
C MET A 11 2.61 -2.67 -0.08
N PHE A 12 1.96 -3.03 1.02
CA PHE A 12 2.10 -4.32 1.68
C PHE A 12 1.09 -5.30 1.08
N GLY A 13 1.56 -6.45 0.64
CA GLY A 13 0.70 -7.48 0.07
C GLY A 13 1.35 -8.84 -0.02
N ALA A 14 0.68 -9.77 -0.67
CA ALA A 14 1.20 -11.10 -0.97
C ALA A 14 0.76 -11.54 -2.37
N GLU A 15 1.55 -12.36 -3.04
CA GLU A 15 1.32 -12.78 -4.43
C GLU A 15 0.05 -13.65 -4.59
N TRP A 16 -0.36 -14.39 -3.54
CA TRP A 16 -1.60 -15.17 -3.56
C TRP A 16 -2.87 -14.31 -3.44
N CYS A 17 -2.75 -13.06 -3.01
CA CYS A 17 -3.91 -12.20 -2.76
C CYS A 17 -4.38 -11.53 -4.07
N GLY A 18 -5.62 -11.84 -4.47
CA GLY A 18 -6.25 -11.28 -5.66
C GLY A 18 -6.32 -9.75 -5.64
N ASP A 19 -6.70 -9.16 -4.50
CA ASP A 19 -6.79 -7.70 -4.33
C ASP A 19 -5.43 -7.03 -4.35
N CYS A 20 -4.39 -7.66 -3.80
CA CYS A 20 -3.02 -7.16 -3.88
C CYS A 20 -2.59 -7.01 -5.35
N ARG A 21 -2.75 -8.07 -6.15
CA ARG A 21 -2.38 -8.01 -7.57
C ARG A 21 -3.19 -6.96 -8.33
N ARG A 22 -4.45 -6.73 -7.97
CA ARG A 22 -5.29 -5.68 -8.57
C ARG A 22 -4.72 -4.29 -8.27
N SER A 23 -4.47 -3.96 -7.00
CA SER A 23 -3.92 -2.65 -6.63
C SER A 23 -2.52 -2.43 -7.21
N LYS A 24 -1.66 -3.47 -7.21
CA LYS A 24 -0.34 -3.46 -7.85
C LYS A 24 -0.45 -3.11 -9.33
N LYS A 25 -1.33 -3.81 -10.06
CA LYS A 25 -1.57 -3.55 -11.48
C LYS A 25 -2.07 -2.13 -11.74
N LEU A 26 -2.92 -1.57 -10.88
CA LEU A 26 -3.37 -0.19 -11.03
C LEU A 26 -2.20 0.79 -10.89
N LEU A 27 -1.39 0.64 -9.84
CA LEU A 27 -0.19 1.46 -9.61
C LEU A 27 0.79 1.37 -10.79
N ASP A 28 1.06 0.15 -11.28
CA ASP A 28 1.91 -0.09 -12.46
C ASP A 28 1.35 0.58 -13.73
N THR A 29 0.03 0.47 -13.94
CA THR A 29 -0.65 1.04 -15.12
C THR A 29 -0.57 2.57 -15.12
N LEU A 30 -0.65 3.17 -13.94
CA LEU A 30 -0.56 4.61 -13.75
C LEU A 30 0.88 5.14 -13.74
N GLY A 31 1.89 4.24 -13.75
CA GLY A 31 3.29 4.62 -13.67
C GLY A 31 3.67 5.26 -12.34
N VAL A 32 2.94 4.94 -11.27
CA VAL A 32 3.23 5.44 -9.93
C VAL A 32 4.47 4.75 -9.39
N ASP A 33 5.34 5.54 -8.75
CA ASP A 33 6.52 5.00 -8.08
C ASP A 33 6.13 4.55 -6.65
N TYR A 34 6.27 3.26 -6.36
CA TYR A 34 5.89 2.67 -5.09
C TYR A 34 6.82 1.52 -4.69
N ASP A 35 6.90 1.27 -3.39
CA ASP A 35 7.62 0.14 -2.82
C ASP A 35 6.64 -1.00 -2.55
N TYR A 36 6.94 -2.19 -3.05
CA TYR A 36 6.14 -3.39 -2.79
C TYR A 36 6.81 -4.25 -1.72
N ILE A 37 6.12 -4.47 -0.60
CA ILE A 37 6.57 -5.32 0.50
C ILE A 37 5.74 -6.59 0.49
N ASP A 38 6.39 -7.70 0.15
CA ASP A 38 5.79 -9.03 0.20
C ASP A 38 5.83 -9.56 1.64
N LEU A 39 4.64 -9.74 2.22
CA LEU A 39 4.45 -10.22 3.58
C LEU A 39 4.90 -11.67 3.79
N GLU A 40 5.03 -12.46 2.73
CA GLU A 40 5.56 -13.83 2.80
C GLU A 40 7.08 -13.87 2.73
N ALA A 41 7.69 -12.87 2.09
CA ALA A 41 9.14 -12.83 1.88
C ALA A 41 9.89 -12.06 2.98
N VAL A 42 9.22 -11.09 3.62
CA VAL A 42 9.83 -10.21 4.62
C VAL A 42 9.31 -10.60 6.01
N GLU A 43 10.22 -11.12 6.84
CA GLU A 43 9.95 -11.34 8.26
C GLU A 43 9.52 -10.01 8.91
N ASP A 44 8.52 -10.05 9.79
CA ASP A 44 7.90 -8.90 10.48
C ASP A 44 7.06 -7.92 9.62
N ALA A 45 7.09 -7.99 8.28
CA ALA A 45 6.28 -7.09 7.44
C ALA A 45 4.77 -7.23 7.69
N ALA A 46 4.30 -8.43 8.04
CA ALA A 46 2.89 -8.65 8.38
C ALA A 46 2.50 -7.90 9.66
N SER A 47 3.40 -7.85 10.63
CA SER A 47 3.21 -7.10 11.87
C SER A 47 3.27 -5.59 11.64
N GLU A 48 4.14 -5.12 10.73
CA GLU A 48 4.16 -3.72 10.31
C GLU A 48 2.87 -3.30 9.60
N ALA A 49 2.40 -4.10 8.64
CA ALA A 49 1.15 -3.86 7.95
C ALA A 49 -0.04 -3.83 8.93
N GLU A 50 -0.07 -4.75 9.90
CA GLU A 50 -1.07 -4.76 10.97
C GLU A 50 -0.97 -3.53 11.87
N ALA A 51 0.23 -3.08 12.22
CA ALA A 51 0.43 -1.87 13.02
C ALA A 51 -0.05 -0.60 12.31
N ILE A 52 0.11 -0.54 10.98
CA ILE A 52 -0.38 0.57 10.15
C ILE A 52 -1.90 0.51 10.01
N ALA A 53 -2.43 -0.63 9.59
CA ALA A 53 -3.83 -0.80 9.26
C ALA A 53 -4.74 -0.94 10.49
N GLY A 54 -4.19 -1.34 11.64
CA GLY A 54 -4.93 -1.80 12.81
C GLY A 54 -5.69 -3.12 12.59
N ARG A 55 -5.46 -3.79 11.45
CA ARG A 55 -6.11 -5.04 11.02
C ARG A 55 -5.19 -5.85 10.10
N LYS A 56 -5.47 -7.16 9.99
CA LYS A 56 -4.68 -8.11 9.18
C LYS A 56 -5.11 -8.22 7.70
N ASN A 57 -5.89 -7.26 7.23
CA ASN A 57 -6.39 -7.24 5.86
C ASN A 57 -5.35 -6.70 4.89
N ILE A 58 -5.27 -7.27 3.69
CA ILE A 58 -4.32 -6.89 2.64
C ILE A 58 -5.05 -6.76 1.31
N PRO A 59 -4.65 -5.84 0.41
CA PRO A 59 -3.46 -4.98 0.47
C PRO A 59 -3.58 -3.81 1.46
N VAL A 60 -2.47 -3.45 2.10
CA VAL A 60 -2.32 -2.18 2.84
C VAL A 60 -1.46 -1.26 2.00
N ILE A 61 -1.96 -0.05 1.71
CA ILE A 61 -1.23 0.96 0.93
C ILE A 61 -1.02 2.16 1.84
N ALA A 62 0.23 2.39 2.24
CA ALA A 62 0.65 3.56 2.99
C ALA A 62 1.13 4.65 2.03
N PHE A 63 0.73 5.89 2.30
CA PHE A 63 1.01 7.06 1.47
C PHE A 63 2.00 7.99 2.18
N PRO A 64 2.71 8.85 1.42
CA PRO A 64 3.70 9.77 1.99
C PRO A 64 3.11 10.91 2.82
N ASP A 65 1.79 11.09 2.81
CA ASP A 65 1.08 12.05 3.67
C ASP A 65 0.70 11.46 5.04
N GLY A 66 1.26 10.30 5.40
CA GLY A 66 0.99 9.58 6.64
C GLY A 66 -0.35 8.84 6.67
N THR A 67 -1.16 8.93 5.61
CA THR A 67 -2.42 8.18 5.50
C THR A 67 -2.21 6.78 4.93
N HIS A 68 -3.20 5.92 5.09
CA HIS A 68 -3.18 4.58 4.49
C HIS A 68 -4.58 4.16 4.03
N GLN A 69 -4.62 3.24 3.08
CA GLN A 69 -5.82 2.54 2.64
C GLN A 69 -5.63 1.03 2.80
N VAL A 70 -6.70 0.33 3.12
CA VAL A 70 -6.67 -1.12 3.32
C VAL A 70 -7.78 -1.75 2.50
N GLU A 71 -7.44 -2.72 1.66
CA GLU A 71 -8.31 -3.31 0.63
C GLU A 71 -9.00 -2.25 -0.27
N PRO A 72 -8.30 -1.19 -0.75
CA PRO A 72 -8.94 -0.16 -1.55
C PRO A 72 -9.45 -0.73 -2.87
N SER A 73 -10.60 -0.22 -3.32
CA SER A 73 -11.04 -0.41 -4.70
C SER A 73 -10.19 0.42 -5.66
N ASP A 74 -10.18 0.06 -6.96
CA ASP A 74 -9.43 0.82 -7.97
C ASP A 74 -9.84 2.31 -8.01
N PRO A 75 -11.15 2.67 -7.94
CA PRO A 75 -11.55 4.07 -7.81
C PRO A 75 -11.02 4.77 -6.56
N ASP A 76 -11.01 4.10 -5.41
CA ASP A 76 -10.56 4.72 -4.14
C ASP A 76 -9.04 4.97 -4.15
N LEU A 77 -8.28 4.01 -4.69
CA LEU A 77 -6.84 4.15 -4.84
C LEU A 77 -6.51 5.24 -5.86
N HIS A 78 -7.17 5.25 -7.02
CA HIS A 78 -6.98 6.29 -8.02
C HIS A 78 -7.32 7.68 -7.46
N ALA A 79 -8.44 7.84 -6.77
CA ALA A 79 -8.83 9.11 -6.19
C ALA A 79 -7.79 9.63 -5.19
N LYS A 80 -7.23 8.73 -4.36
CA LYS A 80 -6.18 9.08 -3.41
C LYS A 80 -4.88 9.48 -4.10
N LEU A 81 -4.46 8.76 -5.14
CA LEU A 81 -3.28 9.09 -5.94
C LEU A 81 -3.41 10.45 -6.62
N THR A 82 -4.57 10.75 -7.20
CA THR A 82 -4.87 12.08 -7.78
C THR A 82 -4.83 13.17 -6.71
N ALA A 83 -5.42 12.93 -5.53
CA ALA A 83 -5.41 13.91 -4.44
C ALA A 83 -3.99 14.22 -3.93
N LEU A 84 -3.07 13.26 -4.04
CA LEU A 84 -1.66 13.41 -3.68
C LEU A 84 -0.80 14.01 -4.82
N GLY A 85 -1.35 14.18 -6.02
CA GLY A 85 -0.59 14.60 -7.20
C GLY A 85 0.44 13.56 -7.66
N ALA A 86 0.22 12.28 -7.34
CA ALA A 86 1.07 11.18 -7.79
C ALA A 86 0.76 10.75 -9.24
N ILE A 87 -0.38 11.18 -9.78
CA ILE A 87 -0.89 10.96 -11.15
C ILE A 87 -1.64 12.19 -11.65
#